data_AF-A0A847BES9-F1
#
_entry.id   AF-A0A847BES9-F1
#
_cell.length_a   1.000
_cell.length_b   1.000
_cell.length_c   1.000
_cell.angle_alpha   90.00
_cell.angle_beta   90.00
_cell.angle_gamma   90.00
#
_symmetry.space_group_name_H-M   'P 1'
#
loop_
_entity.id
_entity.type
_entity.pdbx_description
1 polymer ?
#
loop_
_entity_poly.entity_id
_entity_poly.type
_entity_poly.pdbx_seq_one_letter_code
_entity_poly.pdbx_strand_id
1 'polypeptide(L)'
;MTALPQWLGLPPGAPCDVLHCKSGVDSVYIGRGATYGNPFPMRGEHERQGIIDSFRGWLAGQPELLRHVRQTLPGKRIGCYCSPKPCHGDVLSEVAAGRWDHLIPEEPLLVFGSNLAGRHGKGAAKSAKLEYGAVPGVGVGITGHAYALPTKDHVLKPLPVTEVLRHITTFFEVGAALPHLEFRMTRVGCGLSGLPETVIRDHVLANAPCNVQLPGAWLHHFDPSISRVVVAVSRGVKNYTKVERKLDALLSRLGNIEIVSPGAGASDSLGERYAVERGLKLRRMPAFWHAFPRQAGHIRNRRMSWYGTHLVAFWDGHDRGTRGMIDLANEDGLSLRVISP
;
A
#
# COMPACT_ATOMS: atom_id res chain seq x y z
N MET A 1 -9.68 23.30 -12.95
CA MET A 1 -9.30 22.01 -12.34
C MET A 1 -7.80 21.84 -12.52
N THR A 2 -7.03 21.67 -11.44
CA THR A 2 -5.62 21.27 -11.54
C THR A 2 -5.54 19.88 -12.18
N ALA A 3 -4.63 19.68 -13.12
CA ALA A 3 -4.42 18.36 -13.72
C ALA A 3 -4.10 17.33 -12.63
N LEU A 4 -4.78 16.18 -12.65
CA LEU A 4 -4.51 15.09 -11.73
C LEU A 4 -3.05 14.63 -11.92
N PRO A 5 -2.33 14.31 -10.83
CA PRO A 5 -1.04 13.64 -10.93
C PRO A 5 -1.09 12.45 -11.90
N GLN A 6 -0.12 12.37 -12.82
CA GLN A 6 -0.08 11.37 -13.89
C GLN A 6 -0.18 9.92 -13.37
N TRP A 7 0.30 9.66 -12.14
CA TRP A 7 0.24 8.36 -11.49
C TRP A 7 -1.15 8.00 -10.93
N LEU A 8 -2.18 8.83 -11.07
CA LEU A 8 -3.54 8.52 -10.62
C LEU A 8 -4.41 7.94 -11.73
N GLY A 9 -4.09 8.22 -13.00
CA GLY A 9 -4.83 7.72 -14.15
C GLY A 9 -4.33 6.37 -14.66
N LEU A 10 -5.20 5.68 -15.40
CA LEU A 10 -4.80 4.54 -16.24
C LEU A 10 -4.40 5.09 -17.62
N PRO A 11 -3.17 4.83 -18.11
CA PRO A 11 -2.77 5.24 -19.46
C PRO A 11 -3.44 4.35 -20.52
N PRO A 12 -3.38 4.70 -21.81
CA PRO A 12 -3.82 3.83 -22.89
C PRO A 12 -3.25 2.41 -22.75
N GLY A 13 -4.11 1.40 -22.96
CA GLY A 13 -3.71 0.00 -22.90
C GLY A 13 -2.85 -0.39 -24.10
N ALA A 14 -1.78 -1.15 -23.86
CA ALA A 14 -1.00 -1.76 -24.92
C ALA A 14 -0.40 -3.09 -24.42
N PRO A 15 -0.50 -4.19 -25.18
CA PRO A 15 0.07 -5.47 -24.77
C PRO A 15 1.59 -5.37 -24.65
N CYS A 16 2.15 -6.18 -23.75
CA CYS A 16 3.58 -6.37 -23.63
C CYS A 16 4.06 -7.45 -24.60
N ASP A 17 5.31 -7.31 -25.04
CA ASP A 17 6.05 -8.37 -25.72
C ASP A 17 6.75 -9.26 -24.68
N VAL A 18 6.36 -10.54 -24.59
CA VAL A 18 6.79 -11.46 -23.52
C VAL A 18 7.94 -12.34 -24.01
N LEU A 19 9.15 -12.01 -23.56
CA LEU A 19 10.38 -12.59 -24.07
C LEU A 19 11.03 -13.52 -23.06
N HIS A 20 11.79 -14.50 -23.58
CA HIS A 20 12.71 -15.26 -22.76
C HIS A 20 13.86 -14.37 -22.28
N CYS A 21 14.25 -14.48 -21.01
CA CYS A 21 15.32 -13.65 -20.42
C CYS A 21 16.68 -13.77 -21.15
N LYS A 22 16.93 -14.89 -21.84
CA LYS A 22 18.17 -15.11 -22.62
C LYS A 22 18.05 -14.73 -24.11
N SER A 23 17.03 -13.99 -24.49
CA SER A 23 16.82 -13.54 -25.89
C SER A 23 17.86 -12.53 -26.37
N GLY A 24 18.66 -11.94 -25.47
CA GLY A 24 19.60 -10.86 -25.81
C GLY A 24 18.93 -9.49 -25.98
N VAL A 25 17.61 -9.42 -25.81
CA VAL A 25 16.80 -8.21 -25.95
C VAL A 25 16.57 -7.56 -24.59
N ASP A 26 16.82 -6.26 -24.49
CA ASP A 26 16.57 -5.50 -23.26
C ASP A 26 15.09 -5.51 -22.89
N SER A 27 14.79 -5.93 -21.67
CA SER A 27 13.43 -6.17 -21.19
C SER A 27 13.31 -5.94 -19.69
N VAL A 28 12.11 -5.57 -19.25
CA VAL A 28 11.79 -5.45 -17.83
C VAL A 28 11.73 -6.86 -17.23
N TYR A 29 12.64 -7.18 -16.31
CA TYR A 29 12.65 -8.48 -15.65
C TYR A 29 11.41 -8.64 -14.74
N ILE A 30 10.62 -9.69 -15.01
CA ILE A 30 9.39 -10.00 -14.26
C ILE A 30 9.50 -11.32 -13.49
N GLY A 31 10.70 -11.90 -13.35
CA GLY A 31 10.86 -13.18 -12.65
C GLY A 31 10.64 -13.08 -11.13
N ARG A 32 10.75 -14.23 -10.44
CA ARG A 32 10.51 -14.32 -9.00
C ARG A 32 11.44 -13.39 -8.20
N GLY A 33 10.88 -12.73 -7.19
CA GLY A 33 11.57 -11.76 -6.34
C GLY A 33 11.65 -10.34 -6.91
N ALA A 34 11.23 -10.14 -8.17
CA ALA A 34 10.98 -8.81 -8.72
C ALA A 34 9.54 -8.35 -8.45
N THR A 35 9.28 -7.05 -8.64
CA THR A 35 7.97 -6.39 -8.45
C THR A 35 6.79 -7.16 -9.04
N TYR A 36 6.95 -7.65 -10.26
CA TYR A 36 5.91 -8.36 -11.04
C TYR A 36 6.04 -9.89 -10.97
N GLY A 37 6.94 -10.39 -10.11
CA GLY A 37 7.24 -11.81 -9.99
C GLY A 37 6.05 -12.61 -9.50
N ASN A 38 5.82 -13.76 -10.12
CA ASN A 38 4.89 -14.76 -9.60
C ASN A 38 5.42 -15.29 -8.25
N PRO A 39 4.66 -15.11 -7.13
CA PRO A 39 5.09 -15.59 -5.82
C PRO A 39 4.95 -17.12 -5.68
N PHE A 40 4.13 -17.76 -6.53
CA PHE A 40 3.86 -19.20 -6.46
C PHE A 40 4.97 -20.00 -7.16
N PRO A 41 5.63 -20.93 -6.44
CA PRO A 41 6.70 -21.72 -7.02
C PRO A 41 6.18 -22.89 -7.86
N MET A 42 6.71 -23.02 -9.08
CA MET A 42 6.54 -24.23 -9.89
C MET A 42 7.65 -25.22 -9.58
N ARG A 43 7.30 -26.47 -9.21
CA ARG A 43 8.26 -27.56 -8.94
C ARG A 43 8.44 -28.49 -10.14
N GLY A 44 7.45 -28.57 -11.02
CA GLY A 44 7.50 -29.37 -12.24
C GLY A 44 6.62 -28.81 -13.34
N GLU A 45 6.89 -29.22 -14.59
CA GLU A 45 6.20 -28.70 -15.78
C GLU A 45 4.68 -28.96 -15.75
N HIS A 46 4.24 -30.06 -15.14
CA HIS A 46 2.83 -30.42 -15.01
C HIS A 46 2.02 -29.41 -14.18
N GLU A 47 2.66 -28.60 -13.35
CA GLU A 47 2.01 -27.58 -12.52
C GLU A 47 1.81 -26.25 -13.25
N ARG A 48 2.40 -26.07 -14.45
CA ARG A 48 2.50 -24.77 -15.14
C ARG A 48 1.17 -24.02 -15.20
N GLN A 49 0.12 -24.68 -15.68
CA GLN A 49 -1.19 -24.05 -15.82
C GLN A 49 -1.78 -23.65 -14.46
N GLY A 50 -1.76 -24.57 -13.48
CA GLY A 50 -2.27 -24.29 -12.13
C GLY A 50 -1.53 -23.16 -11.42
N ILE A 51 -0.22 -23.00 -11.66
CA ILE A 51 0.57 -21.88 -11.12
C ILE A 51 0.25 -20.55 -11.81
N ILE A 52 -0.05 -20.56 -13.11
CA ILE A 52 -0.53 -19.38 -13.84
C ILE A 52 -1.92 -18.99 -13.35
N ASP A 53 -2.82 -19.96 -13.13
CA ASP A 53 -4.16 -19.71 -12.63
C ASP A 53 -4.13 -19.18 -11.19
N SER A 54 -3.25 -19.72 -10.34
CA SER A 54 -3.00 -19.21 -8.99
C SER A 54 -2.50 -17.76 -9.02
N PHE A 55 -1.58 -17.44 -9.93
CA PHE A 55 -1.10 -16.07 -10.13
C PHE A 55 -2.21 -15.14 -10.60
N ARG A 56 -3.02 -15.56 -11.57
CA ARG A 56 -4.18 -14.80 -12.08
C ARG A 56 -5.16 -14.47 -10.95
N GLY A 57 -5.58 -15.49 -10.20
CA GLY A 57 -6.52 -15.32 -9.08
C GLY A 57 -5.95 -14.41 -7.99
N TRP A 58 -4.69 -14.59 -7.62
CA TRP A 58 -4.02 -13.73 -6.66
C TRP A 58 -3.91 -12.28 -7.14
N LEU A 59 -3.48 -12.07 -8.39
CA LEU A 59 -3.26 -10.75 -8.99
C LEU A 59 -4.56 -9.94 -9.07
N ALA A 60 -5.70 -10.60 -9.35
CA ALA A 60 -7.01 -9.94 -9.38
C ALA A 60 -7.37 -9.29 -8.05
N GLY A 61 -6.86 -9.84 -6.95
CA GLY A 61 -7.04 -9.27 -5.63
C GLY A 61 -6.07 -8.14 -5.29
N GLN A 62 -5.11 -7.74 -6.14
CA GLN A 62 -4.01 -6.80 -5.83
C GLN A 62 -4.21 -5.39 -6.44
N PRO A 63 -5.01 -4.49 -5.85
CA PRO A 63 -5.33 -3.21 -6.48
C PRO A 63 -4.09 -2.33 -6.70
N GLU A 64 -3.14 -2.28 -5.76
CA GLU A 64 -1.91 -1.49 -5.93
C GLU A 64 -1.00 -2.06 -7.03
N LEU A 65 -0.89 -3.38 -7.13
CA LEU A 65 -0.06 -4.03 -8.15
C LEU A 65 -0.70 -3.92 -9.54
N LEU A 66 -2.02 -4.05 -9.66
CA LEU A 66 -2.75 -3.84 -10.90
C LEU A 66 -2.56 -2.41 -11.42
N ARG A 67 -2.74 -1.39 -10.55
CA ARG A 67 -2.45 0.02 -10.90
C ARG A 67 -0.99 0.18 -11.33
N HIS A 68 -0.05 -0.44 -10.63
CA HIS A 68 1.35 -0.38 -10.99
C HIS A 68 1.62 -0.97 -12.37
N VAL A 69 1.10 -2.16 -12.67
CA VAL A 69 1.24 -2.81 -14.00
C VAL A 69 0.70 -1.91 -15.10
N ARG A 70 -0.51 -1.34 -14.92
CA ARG A 70 -1.10 -0.44 -15.91
C ARG A 70 -0.27 0.80 -16.19
N GLN A 71 0.44 1.31 -15.19
CA GLN A 71 1.22 2.54 -15.35
C GLN A 71 2.60 2.32 -15.95
N THR A 72 3.17 1.12 -15.82
CA THR A 72 4.59 0.89 -16.11
C THR A 72 4.85 -0.08 -17.26
N LEU A 73 3.94 -1.03 -17.52
CA LEU A 73 4.17 -2.10 -18.48
C LEU A 73 3.58 -1.92 -19.89
N PRO A 74 2.55 -1.07 -20.17
CA PRO A 74 2.00 -0.98 -21.52
C PRO A 74 3.05 -0.78 -22.61
N GLY A 75 3.01 -1.64 -23.63
CA GLY A 75 3.93 -1.60 -24.78
C GLY A 75 5.39 -1.95 -24.46
N LYS A 76 5.69 -2.43 -23.25
CA LYS A 76 7.06 -2.82 -22.87
C LYS A 76 7.37 -4.25 -23.30
N ARG A 77 8.66 -4.52 -23.48
CA ARG A 77 9.21 -5.88 -23.51
C ARG A 77 9.42 -6.35 -22.07
N ILE A 78 8.88 -7.52 -21.72
CA ILE A 78 8.97 -8.09 -20.38
C ILE A 78 9.64 -9.47 -20.43
N GLY A 79 10.62 -9.68 -19.55
CA GLY A 79 11.50 -10.85 -19.57
C GLY A 79 11.14 -11.88 -18.51
N CYS A 80 10.83 -13.11 -18.95
CA CYS A 80 10.61 -14.27 -18.07
C CYS A 80 11.35 -15.51 -18.58
N TYR A 81 11.95 -16.30 -17.68
CA TYR A 81 12.60 -17.57 -18.04
C TYR A 81 11.62 -18.68 -18.50
N CYS A 82 10.31 -18.47 -18.36
CA CYS A 82 9.31 -19.44 -18.82
C CYS A 82 8.94 -19.27 -20.30
N SER A 83 9.04 -18.06 -20.86
CA SER A 83 8.74 -17.80 -22.27
C SER A 83 9.69 -18.62 -23.16
N PRO A 84 9.22 -19.19 -24.28
CA PRO A 84 7.95 -18.93 -24.98
C PRO A 84 6.77 -19.79 -24.53
N LYS A 85 6.94 -20.68 -23.54
CA LYS A 85 5.80 -21.43 -22.98
C LYS A 85 4.88 -20.48 -22.20
N PRO A 86 3.59 -20.83 -22.00
CA PRO A 86 2.69 -20.06 -21.17
C PRO A 86 3.33 -19.68 -19.84
N CYS A 87 3.20 -18.41 -19.47
CA CYS A 87 3.84 -17.84 -18.29
C CYS A 87 3.00 -16.74 -17.65
N HIS A 88 3.41 -16.29 -16.46
CA HIS A 88 2.73 -15.19 -15.78
C HIS A 88 2.88 -13.84 -16.50
N GLY A 89 3.87 -13.73 -17.39
CA GLY A 89 4.04 -12.57 -18.27
C GLY A 89 2.87 -12.36 -19.22
N ASP A 90 2.20 -13.43 -19.64
CA ASP A 90 1.00 -13.34 -20.48
C ASP A 90 -0.16 -12.67 -19.71
N VAL A 91 -0.33 -13.05 -18.44
CA VAL A 91 -1.32 -12.43 -17.53
C VAL A 91 -0.99 -10.95 -17.30
N LEU A 92 0.28 -10.60 -17.08
CA LEU A 92 0.69 -9.20 -16.96
C LEU A 92 0.44 -8.40 -18.25
N SER A 93 0.64 -9.02 -19.42
CA SER A 93 0.35 -8.41 -20.73
C SER A 93 -1.15 -8.15 -20.92
N GLU A 94 -2.03 -9.02 -20.40
CA GLU A 94 -3.48 -8.75 -20.37
C GLU A 94 -3.83 -7.50 -19.57
N VAL A 95 -3.27 -7.37 -18.37
CA VAL A 95 -3.47 -6.19 -17.53
C VAL A 95 -2.92 -4.97 -18.28
N ALA A 96 -1.68 -5.00 -18.77
CA ALA A 96 -1.07 -3.90 -19.51
C ALA A 96 -1.88 -3.45 -20.74
N ALA A 97 -2.53 -4.39 -21.44
CA ALA A 97 -3.42 -4.13 -22.56
C ALA A 97 -4.78 -3.51 -22.18
N GLY A 98 -5.07 -3.35 -20.89
CA GLY A 98 -6.34 -2.79 -20.39
C GLY A 98 -7.47 -3.81 -20.24
N ARG A 99 -7.20 -5.11 -20.44
CA ARG A 99 -8.25 -6.16 -20.36
C ARG A 99 -8.83 -6.33 -18.95
N TRP A 100 -8.15 -5.79 -17.94
CA TRP A 100 -8.50 -5.91 -16.53
C TRP A 100 -8.96 -4.58 -15.91
N ASP A 101 -9.16 -3.51 -16.70
CA ASP A 101 -9.42 -2.16 -16.15
C ASP A 101 -10.63 -2.12 -15.20
N HIS A 102 -11.65 -2.96 -15.43
CA HIS A 102 -12.83 -3.12 -14.55
C HIS A 102 -12.52 -3.70 -13.15
N LEU A 103 -11.35 -4.33 -12.95
CA LEU A 103 -10.89 -4.86 -11.66
C LEU A 103 -10.00 -3.87 -10.91
N ILE A 104 -9.66 -2.73 -11.52
CA ILE A 104 -8.70 -1.78 -10.98
C ILE A 104 -9.48 -0.63 -10.34
N PRO A 105 -9.63 -0.61 -9.01
CA PRO A 105 -10.31 0.50 -8.37
C PRO A 105 -9.48 1.78 -8.56
N GLU A 106 -10.20 2.89 -8.74
CA GLU A 106 -9.59 4.22 -8.71
C GLU A 106 -8.83 4.41 -7.39
N GLU A 107 -7.76 5.22 -7.44
CA GLU A 107 -7.07 5.58 -6.21
C GLU A 107 -8.04 6.39 -5.33
N PRO A 108 -8.22 6.07 -4.05
CA PRO A 108 -9.08 6.86 -3.17
C PRO A 108 -8.55 8.28 -2.95
N LEU A 109 -9.43 9.25 -2.69
CA LEU A 109 -9.04 10.58 -2.24
C LEU A 109 -8.40 10.51 -0.85
N LEU A 110 -7.22 11.10 -0.68
CA LEU A 110 -6.56 11.14 0.63
C LEU A 110 -7.25 12.14 1.56
N VAL A 111 -7.77 11.70 2.70
CA VAL A 111 -8.30 12.59 3.75
C VAL A 111 -7.20 12.85 4.77
N PHE A 112 -6.81 14.11 4.91
CA PHE A 112 -5.65 14.50 5.71
C PHE A 112 -5.95 15.65 6.67
N GLY A 113 -5.25 15.66 7.80
CA GLY A 113 -5.29 16.77 8.74
C GLY A 113 -4.63 18.02 8.16
N SER A 114 -5.40 19.10 8.04
CA SER A 114 -4.98 20.43 7.60
C SER A 114 -5.14 21.46 8.72
N ASN A 115 -4.92 22.73 8.38
CA ASN A 115 -5.31 23.88 9.18
C ASN A 115 -6.29 24.77 8.38
N LEU A 116 -7.02 25.66 9.04
CA LEU A 116 -8.03 26.50 8.36
C LEU A 116 -7.43 27.40 7.25
N ALA A 117 -6.13 27.70 7.30
CA ALA A 117 -5.42 28.48 6.27
C ALA A 117 -4.87 27.63 5.09
N GLY A 118 -5.05 26.30 5.07
CA GLY A 118 -4.53 25.43 4.00
C GLY A 118 -3.01 25.40 3.87
N ARG A 119 -2.28 25.52 5.00
CA ARG A 119 -0.81 25.50 5.05
C ARG A 119 -0.27 24.06 5.06
N HIS A 120 -0.09 23.50 3.87
CA HIS A 120 0.31 22.11 3.64
C HIS A 120 1.84 21.87 3.69
N GLY A 121 2.50 22.24 4.79
CA GLY A 121 3.98 22.28 4.88
C GLY A 121 4.65 21.09 5.57
N LYS A 122 3.94 20.30 6.39
CA LYS A 122 4.49 19.18 7.17
C LYS A 122 3.52 17.98 7.22
N GLY A 123 4.03 16.83 7.65
CA GLY A 123 3.24 15.61 7.91
C GLY A 123 2.35 15.18 6.74
N ALA A 124 1.15 14.70 7.08
CA ALA A 124 0.16 14.27 6.09
C ALA A 124 -0.21 15.37 5.09
N ALA A 125 -0.29 16.63 5.52
CA ALA A 125 -0.60 17.76 4.64
C ALA A 125 0.47 17.99 3.56
N LYS A 126 1.76 17.88 3.92
CA LYS A 126 2.85 17.96 2.93
C LYS A 126 2.74 16.86 1.88
N SER A 127 2.44 15.64 2.31
CA SER A 127 2.25 14.52 1.37
C SER A 127 1.01 14.68 0.53
N ALA A 128 -0.11 15.16 1.08
CA ALA A 128 -1.30 15.48 0.29
C ALA A 128 -0.98 16.49 -0.83
N LYS A 129 -0.21 17.53 -0.52
CA LYS A 129 0.25 18.50 -1.52
C LYS A 129 1.15 17.85 -2.59
N LEU A 130 2.17 17.11 -2.17
CA LEU A 130 3.20 16.61 -3.09
C LEU A 130 2.76 15.40 -3.92
N GLU A 131 1.90 14.55 -3.36
CA GLU A 131 1.55 13.25 -3.95
C GLU A 131 0.15 13.27 -4.57
N TYR A 132 -0.79 14.00 -3.96
CA TYR A 132 -2.20 14.05 -4.37
C TYR A 132 -2.62 15.41 -4.93
N GLY A 133 -1.70 16.37 -5.03
CA GLY A 133 -1.98 17.68 -5.62
C GLY A 133 -2.87 18.60 -4.77
N ALA A 134 -2.92 18.41 -3.44
CA ALA A 134 -3.66 19.29 -2.56
C ALA A 134 -3.18 20.75 -2.70
N VAL A 135 -4.11 21.64 -3.04
CA VAL A 135 -3.86 23.04 -3.37
C VAL A 135 -3.61 23.83 -2.07
N PRO A 136 -2.46 24.54 -1.94
CA PRO A 136 -2.23 25.44 -0.81
C PRO A 136 -3.31 26.52 -0.68
N GLY A 137 -3.70 26.85 0.54
CA GLY A 137 -4.79 27.80 0.83
C GLY A 137 -6.17 27.15 1.00
N VAL A 138 -6.35 25.89 0.58
CA VAL A 138 -7.59 25.13 0.83
C VAL A 138 -7.46 24.36 2.14
N GLY A 139 -8.02 24.91 3.21
CA GLY A 139 -7.99 24.31 4.56
C GLY A 139 -9.10 23.29 4.85
N VAL A 140 -10.20 23.36 4.09
CA VAL A 140 -11.41 22.52 4.28
C VAL A 140 -11.90 22.05 2.90
N GLY A 141 -12.33 20.80 2.80
CA GLY A 141 -13.01 20.29 1.62
C GLY A 141 -12.09 19.62 0.59
N ILE A 142 -12.66 19.27 -0.57
CA ILE A 142 -11.92 18.62 -1.67
C ILE A 142 -10.84 19.57 -2.21
N THR A 143 -9.64 19.04 -2.40
CA THR A 143 -8.48 19.78 -2.90
C THR A 143 -7.50 18.85 -3.61
N GLY A 144 -7.35 19.00 -4.92
CA GLY A 144 -6.66 18.00 -5.75
C GLY A 144 -7.36 16.63 -5.66
N HIS A 145 -6.57 15.56 -5.54
CA HIS A 145 -7.05 14.20 -5.26
C HIS A 145 -7.07 13.88 -3.76
N ALA A 146 -7.53 14.85 -2.96
CA ALA A 146 -7.51 14.79 -1.51
C ALA A 146 -8.68 15.56 -0.90
N TYR A 147 -8.91 15.37 0.40
CA TYR A 147 -9.85 16.14 1.21
C TYR A 147 -9.10 16.73 2.42
N ALA A 148 -9.12 18.05 2.56
CA ALA A 148 -8.53 18.76 3.69
C ALA A 148 -9.50 18.79 4.87
N LEU A 149 -9.07 18.27 6.02
CA LEU A 149 -9.84 18.25 7.26
C LEU A 149 -9.14 19.11 8.33
N PRO A 150 -9.71 20.26 8.74
CA PRO A 150 -9.08 21.13 9.73
C PRO A 150 -8.90 20.46 11.08
N THR A 151 -7.68 20.50 11.57
CA THR A 151 -7.34 20.11 12.96
C THR A 151 -6.68 21.25 13.72
N LYS A 152 -6.43 22.37 13.04
CA LYS A 152 -5.73 23.55 13.53
C LYS A 152 -6.35 24.80 12.94
N ASP A 153 -6.23 25.91 13.65
CA ASP A 153 -6.70 27.22 13.20
C ASP A 153 -5.79 27.85 12.12
N HIS A 154 -6.11 29.08 11.69
CA HIS A 154 -5.34 29.81 10.68
C HIS A 154 -3.87 30.07 11.08
N VAL A 155 -3.56 30.08 12.38
CA VAL A 155 -2.22 30.35 12.94
C VAL A 155 -1.54 29.09 13.50
N LEU A 156 -2.03 27.90 13.15
CA LEU A 156 -1.49 26.57 13.50
C LEU A 156 -1.69 26.13 14.96
N LYS A 157 -2.57 26.76 15.73
CA LYS A 157 -2.98 26.23 17.04
C LYS A 157 -3.99 25.10 16.86
N PRO A 158 -3.90 23.99 17.63
CA PRO A 158 -4.92 22.92 17.59
C PRO A 158 -6.33 23.47 17.85
N LEU A 159 -7.30 23.01 17.05
CA LEU A 159 -8.71 23.28 17.31
C LEU A 159 -9.20 22.45 18.50
N PRO A 160 -10.23 22.90 19.23
CA PRO A 160 -10.92 22.06 20.22
C PRO A 160 -11.37 20.75 19.59
N VAL A 161 -11.30 19.64 20.35
CA VAL A 161 -11.69 18.31 19.86
C VAL A 161 -13.12 18.31 19.32
N THR A 162 -14.03 19.03 19.97
CA THR A 162 -15.44 19.17 19.54
C THR A 162 -15.57 19.79 18.15
N GLU A 163 -14.73 20.77 17.81
CA GLU A 163 -14.73 21.40 16.49
C GLU A 163 -14.17 20.46 15.42
N VAL A 164 -13.11 19.71 15.75
CA VAL A 164 -12.56 18.69 14.83
C VAL A 164 -13.56 17.57 14.59
N LEU A 165 -14.28 17.11 15.62
CA LEU A 165 -15.36 16.13 15.46
C LEU A 165 -16.47 16.65 14.55
N ARG A 166 -16.84 17.94 14.63
CA ARG A 166 -17.79 18.55 13.69
C ARG A 166 -17.26 18.50 12.25
N HIS A 167 -15.99 18.82 12.02
CA HIS A 167 -15.39 18.71 10.69
C HIS A 167 -15.35 17.27 10.16
N ILE A 168 -15.13 16.28 11.04
CA ILE A 168 -15.21 14.86 10.67
C ILE A 168 -16.63 14.48 10.28
N THR A 169 -17.64 14.89 11.07
CA THR A 169 -19.04 14.62 10.74
C THR A 169 -19.46 15.25 9.42
N THR A 170 -19.09 16.51 9.16
CA THR A 170 -19.33 17.15 7.86
C THR A 170 -18.61 16.43 6.71
N PHE A 171 -17.39 15.93 6.94
CA PHE A 171 -16.72 15.09 5.95
C PHE A 171 -17.49 13.80 5.67
N PHE A 172 -18.05 13.15 6.68
CA PHE A 172 -18.87 11.95 6.48
C PHE A 172 -20.16 12.24 5.71
N GLU A 173 -20.79 13.40 5.93
CA GLU A 173 -21.92 13.87 5.10
C GLU A 173 -21.51 14.01 3.63
N VAL A 174 -20.31 14.54 3.35
CA VAL A 174 -19.75 14.61 1.99
C VAL A 174 -19.50 13.22 1.41
N GLY A 175 -18.91 12.31 2.20
CA GLY A 175 -18.68 10.92 1.77
C GLY A 175 -19.98 10.21 1.41
N ALA A 176 -21.01 10.34 2.24
CA ALA A 176 -22.34 9.77 1.99
C ALA A 176 -23.04 10.40 0.77
N ALA A 177 -22.83 11.69 0.52
CA ALA A 177 -23.36 12.39 -0.66
C ALA A 177 -22.61 12.02 -1.96
N LEU A 178 -21.40 11.46 -1.87
CA LEU A 178 -20.56 11.08 -3.02
C LEU A 178 -20.20 9.59 -2.97
N PRO A 179 -21.18 8.67 -3.05
CA PRO A 179 -20.95 7.23 -2.87
C PRO A 179 -20.12 6.59 -3.99
N HIS A 180 -19.91 7.28 -5.11
CA HIS A 180 -19.07 6.83 -6.22
C HIS A 180 -17.58 7.16 -6.01
N LEU A 181 -17.25 7.97 -5.01
CA LEU A 181 -15.86 8.26 -4.64
C LEU A 181 -15.46 7.43 -3.43
N GLU A 182 -14.24 6.91 -3.48
CA GLU A 182 -13.58 6.27 -2.36
C GLU A 182 -12.68 7.27 -1.64
N PHE A 183 -12.66 7.22 -0.32
CA PHE A 183 -11.80 8.06 0.52
C PHE A 183 -10.87 7.21 1.36
N ARG A 184 -9.61 7.62 1.48
CA ARG A 184 -8.64 7.00 2.39
C ARG A 184 -8.30 7.95 3.52
N MET A 185 -8.77 7.64 4.72
CA MET A 185 -8.58 8.49 5.89
C MET A 185 -7.25 8.19 6.59
N THR A 186 -6.43 9.22 6.78
CA THR A 186 -5.25 9.15 7.66
C THR A 186 -5.67 9.10 9.13
N ARG A 187 -4.75 8.87 10.07
CA ARG A 187 -4.99 9.09 11.51
C ARG A 187 -5.10 10.60 11.82
N VAL A 188 -6.15 11.24 11.30
CA VAL A 188 -6.35 12.68 11.33
C VAL A 188 -6.33 13.15 12.79
N GLY A 189 -5.57 14.22 13.07
CA GLY A 189 -5.47 14.78 14.41
C GLY A 189 -4.51 14.08 15.37
N CYS A 190 -4.15 12.81 15.11
CA CYS A 190 -3.37 11.98 16.03
C CYS A 190 -1.85 12.19 15.93
N GLY A 191 -1.39 12.94 14.93
CA GLY A 191 0.02 13.31 14.77
C GLY A 191 0.33 14.66 15.41
N LEU A 192 0.71 15.64 14.59
CA LEU A 192 1.20 16.97 15.02
C LEU A 192 0.17 17.86 15.74
N SER A 193 -1.09 17.44 15.82
CA SER A 193 -2.16 18.18 16.51
C SER A 193 -2.36 17.70 17.95
N GLY A 194 -1.86 16.50 18.30
CA GLY A 194 -1.90 15.98 19.66
C GLY A 194 -3.32 15.70 20.18
N LEU A 195 -4.30 15.50 19.29
CA LEU A 195 -5.67 15.22 19.71
C LEU A 195 -5.74 13.81 20.31
N PRO A 196 -6.61 13.58 21.32
CA PRO A 196 -6.78 12.26 21.91
C PRO A 196 -7.25 11.26 20.86
N GLU A 197 -6.38 10.32 20.49
CA GLU A 197 -6.67 9.37 19.42
C GLU A 197 -7.90 8.53 19.70
N THR A 198 -8.10 8.08 20.94
CA THR A 198 -9.26 7.27 21.33
C THR A 198 -10.57 7.97 20.97
N VAL A 199 -10.69 9.27 21.29
CA VAL A 199 -11.87 10.07 20.98
C VAL A 199 -12.12 10.17 19.47
N ILE A 200 -11.06 10.44 18.69
CA ILE A 200 -11.18 10.55 17.23
C ILE A 200 -11.52 9.20 16.61
N ARG A 201 -10.78 8.15 16.96
CA ARG A 201 -10.95 6.80 16.43
C ARG A 201 -12.34 6.26 16.73
N ASP A 202 -12.80 6.37 17.96
CA ASP A 202 -14.09 5.79 18.36
C ASP A 202 -15.25 6.54 17.68
N HIS A 203 -15.16 7.87 17.52
CA HIS A 203 -16.13 8.63 16.71
C HIS A 203 -16.12 8.22 15.24
N VAL A 204 -14.93 8.02 14.65
CA VAL A 204 -14.79 7.60 13.25
C VAL A 204 -15.34 6.20 13.04
N LEU A 205 -14.98 5.23 13.88
CA LEU A 205 -15.45 3.84 13.76
C LEU A 205 -16.98 3.73 13.90
N ALA A 206 -17.60 4.58 14.71
CA ALA A 206 -19.04 4.57 14.90
C ALA A 206 -19.84 5.20 13.74
N ASN A 207 -19.23 6.10 12.96
CA ASN A 207 -19.98 6.98 12.05
C ASN A 207 -19.47 7.03 10.60
N ALA A 208 -18.30 6.45 10.29
CA ALA A 208 -17.74 6.53 8.94
C ALA A 208 -18.64 5.80 7.91
N PRO A 209 -18.93 6.44 6.75
CA PRO A 209 -19.66 5.77 5.67
C PRO A 209 -18.80 4.70 5.00
N CYS A 210 -19.43 3.76 4.28
CA CYS A 210 -18.77 2.57 3.75
C CYS A 210 -17.67 2.86 2.71
N ASN A 211 -17.73 4.01 2.04
CA ASN A 211 -16.73 4.47 1.08
C ASN A 211 -15.55 5.23 1.73
N VAL A 212 -15.45 5.23 3.07
CA VAL A 212 -14.32 5.79 3.82
C VAL A 212 -13.48 4.66 4.40
N GLN A 213 -12.33 4.43 3.77
CA GLN A 213 -11.35 3.45 4.20
C GLN A 213 -10.55 3.99 5.39
N LEU A 214 -10.42 3.15 6.42
CA LEU A 214 -9.81 3.50 7.70
C LEU A 214 -8.42 2.86 7.89
N PRO A 215 -7.55 3.47 8.72
CA PRO A 215 -6.26 2.88 9.07
C PRO A 215 -6.40 1.47 9.67
N GLY A 216 -5.50 0.56 9.30
CA GLY A 216 -5.50 -0.83 9.77
C GLY A 216 -5.47 -0.92 11.30
N ALA A 217 -4.64 -0.12 11.97
CA ALA A 217 -4.57 -0.08 13.43
C ALA A 217 -5.92 0.26 14.09
N TRP A 218 -6.73 1.12 13.48
CA TRP A 218 -8.08 1.45 13.98
C TRP A 218 -9.04 0.29 13.77
N LEU A 219 -9.01 -0.35 12.59
CA LEU A 219 -9.83 -1.52 12.30
C LEU A 219 -9.49 -2.70 13.23
N HIS A 220 -8.22 -2.94 13.51
CA HIS A 220 -7.78 -4.01 14.41
C HIS A 220 -8.22 -3.78 15.85
N HIS A 221 -8.32 -2.53 16.29
CA HIS A 221 -8.86 -2.20 17.61
C HIS A 221 -10.33 -2.58 17.74
N PHE A 222 -11.10 -2.43 16.66
CA PHE A 222 -12.51 -2.79 16.61
C PHE A 222 -12.73 -4.29 16.40
N ASP A 223 -11.98 -4.89 15.48
CA ASP A 223 -12.00 -6.31 15.16
C ASP A 223 -10.58 -6.91 15.25
N PRO A 224 -10.21 -7.49 16.41
CA PRO A 224 -8.91 -8.11 16.62
C PRO A 224 -8.65 -9.32 15.71
N SER A 225 -9.65 -9.85 15.01
CA SER A 225 -9.43 -10.95 14.05
C SER A 225 -8.71 -10.50 12.77
N ILE A 226 -8.68 -9.20 12.47
CA ILE A 226 -8.03 -8.66 11.26
C ILE A 226 -6.51 -8.55 11.50
N SER A 227 -5.74 -9.42 10.83
CA SER A 227 -4.28 -9.47 10.98
C SER A 227 -3.57 -9.18 9.66
N ARG A 228 -3.27 -7.91 9.38
CA ARG A 228 -2.48 -7.47 8.23
C ARG A 228 -1.04 -7.22 8.68
N VAL A 229 -0.19 -8.20 8.47
CA VAL A 229 1.16 -8.23 9.03
C VAL A 229 2.16 -7.74 7.98
N VAL A 230 2.72 -6.56 8.22
CA VAL A 230 3.88 -6.11 7.46
C VAL A 230 5.10 -6.90 7.93
N VAL A 231 5.83 -7.52 6.99
CA VAL A 231 7.10 -8.19 7.28
C VAL A 231 8.22 -7.37 6.65
N ALA A 232 9.00 -6.68 7.48
CA ALA A 232 10.15 -5.89 7.06
C ALA A 232 11.44 -6.63 7.40
N VAL A 233 12.35 -6.76 6.44
CA VAL A 233 13.59 -7.52 6.63
C VAL A 233 14.77 -6.70 6.15
N SER A 234 15.79 -6.52 7.00
CA SER A 234 17.05 -5.90 6.60
C SER A 234 17.66 -6.62 5.40
N ARG A 235 18.21 -5.87 4.44
CA ARG A 235 18.75 -6.39 3.17
C ARG A 235 19.83 -7.48 3.32
N GLY A 236 20.57 -7.48 4.44
CA GLY A 236 21.61 -8.47 4.73
C GLY A 236 21.09 -9.82 5.24
N VAL A 237 19.81 -9.91 5.64
CA VAL A 237 19.24 -11.13 6.22
C VAL A 237 18.88 -12.11 5.11
N LYS A 238 19.55 -13.27 5.10
CA LYS A 238 19.33 -14.34 4.10
C LYS A 238 18.79 -15.64 4.69
N ASN A 239 18.82 -15.78 6.02
CA ASN A 239 18.42 -17.02 6.68
C ASN A 239 16.90 -17.12 6.80
N TYR A 240 16.27 -17.71 5.79
CA TYR A 240 14.82 -17.91 5.76
C TYR A 240 14.31 -18.75 6.94
N THR A 241 15.02 -19.81 7.33
CA THR A 241 14.58 -20.70 8.43
C THR A 241 14.45 -19.96 9.77
N LYS A 242 15.33 -18.99 10.04
CA LYS A 242 15.19 -18.12 11.22
C LYS A 242 13.94 -17.24 11.14
N VAL A 243 13.70 -16.63 9.97
CA VAL A 243 12.53 -15.78 9.71
C VAL A 243 11.25 -16.58 9.88
N GLU A 244 11.16 -17.73 9.21
CA GLU A 244 10.06 -18.69 9.26
C GLU A 244 9.71 -19.09 10.70
N ARG A 245 10.68 -19.61 11.47
CA ARG A 245 10.44 -20.06 12.85
C ARG A 245 9.92 -18.94 13.75
N LYS A 246 10.40 -17.70 13.55
CA LYS A 246 9.93 -16.56 14.34
C LYS A 246 8.54 -16.09 13.92
N LEU A 247 8.24 -16.10 12.63
CA LEU A 247 6.91 -15.80 12.13
C LEU A 247 5.91 -16.86 12.64
N ASP A 248 6.21 -18.16 12.54
CA ASP A 248 5.33 -19.21 13.08
C ASP A 248 5.01 -18.98 14.57
N ALA A 249 6.02 -18.65 15.37
CA ALA A 249 5.82 -18.38 16.80
C ALA A 249 4.94 -17.15 17.05
N LEU A 250 5.21 -16.03 16.37
CA LEU A 250 4.51 -14.76 16.59
C LEU A 250 3.09 -14.77 16.04
N LEU A 251 2.89 -15.45 14.92
CA LEU A 251 1.63 -15.46 14.19
C LEU A 251 0.67 -16.57 14.66
N SER A 252 1.16 -17.55 15.44
CA SER A 252 0.37 -18.68 15.96
C SER A 252 -0.93 -18.31 16.69
N ARG A 253 -1.03 -17.10 17.24
CA ARG A 253 -2.20 -16.61 17.99
C ARG A 253 -3.10 -15.68 17.18
N LEU A 254 -2.74 -15.37 15.94
CA LEU A 254 -3.48 -14.47 15.08
C LEU A 254 -4.43 -15.25 14.17
N GLY A 255 -5.63 -14.73 13.95
CA GLY A 255 -6.57 -15.22 12.94
C GLY A 255 -6.50 -14.41 11.64
N ASN A 256 -7.07 -14.95 10.56
CA ASN A 256 -7.27 -14.27 9.27
C ASN A 256 -6.06 -13.42 8.80
N ILE A 257 -4.90 -14.08 8.72
CA ILE A 257 -3.63 -13.42 8.45
C ILE A 257 -3.47 -13.10 6.96
N GLU A 258 -3.11 -11.85 6.69
CA GLU A 258 -2.62 -11.38 5.40
C GLU A 258 -1.22 -10.79 5.58
N ILE A 259 -0.24 -11.32 4.84
CA ILE A 259 1.10 -10.75 4.78
C ILE A 259 1.11 -9.57 3.81
N VAL A 260 1.64 -8.43 4.27
CA VAL A 260 1.78 -7.20 3.49
C VAL A 260 3.23 -7.02 3.09
N SER A 261 3.51 -7.02 1.79
CA SER A 261 4.86 -7.00 1.22
C SER A 261 5.07 -5.81 0.28
N PRO A 262 6.29 -5.24 0.25
CA PRO A 262 6.67 -4.21 -0.73
C PRO A 262 6.92 -4.78 -2.14
N GLY A 263 7.10 -6.10 -2.29
CA GLY A 263 7.09 -6.77 -3.59
C GLY A 263 8.38 -6.85 -4.39
N ALA A 264 9.52 -6.31 -3.94
CA ALA A 264 10.74 -6.30 -4.77
C ALA A 264 12.05 -6.39 -3.96
N GLY A 265 12.82 -7.45 -4.18
CA GLY A 265 14.15 -7.65 -3.59
C GLY A 265 14.27 -8.91 -2.75
N ALA A 266 15.51 -9.29 -2.45
CA ALA A 266 15.81 -10.54 -1.76
C ALA A 266 15.28 -10.60 -0.33
N SER A 267 15.33 -9.49 0.41
CA SER A 267 14.74 -9.34 1.74
C SER A 267 13.22 -9.48 1.71
N ASP A 268 12.62 -8.81 0.74
CA ASP A 268 11.18 -8.65 0.61
C ASP A 268 10.52 -9.97 0.18
N SER A 269 11.28 -10.80 -0.53
CA SER A 269 10.87 -12.15 -0.95
C SER A 269 10.68 -13.13 0.22
N LEU A 270 11.27 -12.89 1.39
CA LEU A 270 11.19 -13.82 2.52
C LEU A 270 9.79 -13.83 3.15
N GLY A 271 9.16 -12.66 3.32
CA GLY A 271 7.79 -12.56 3.82
C GLY A 271 6.77 -13.15 2.85
N GLU A 272 6.94 -12.90 1.54
CA GLU A 272 6.07 -13.48 0.52
C GLU A 272 6.22 -14.99 0.43
N ARG A 273 7.46 -15.50 0.49
CA ARG A 273 7.73 -16.93 0.54
C ARG A 273 7.01 -17.58 1.74
N TYR A 274 7.12 -16.97 2.91
CA TYR A 274 6.43 -17.43 4.11
C TYR A 274 4.91 -17.49 3.91
N ALA A 275 4.32 -16.43 3.36
CA ALA A 275 2.89 -16.38 3.07
C ALA A 275 2.45 -17.54 2.17
N VAL A 276 3.18 -17.76 1.07
CA VAL A 276 2.86 -18.82 0.09
C VAL A 276 3.04 -20.21 0.69
N GLU A 277 4.13 -20.48 1.40
CA GLU A 277 4.40 -21.79 2.00
C GLU A 277 3.39 -22.17 3.11
N ARG A 278 2.77 -21.18 3.76
CA ARG A 278 1.75 -21.36 4.80
C ARG A 278 0.32 -21.20 4.30
N GLY A 279 0.12 -20.94 3.00
CA GLY A 279 -1.20 -20.71 2.43
C GLY A 279 -1.91 -19.46 2.97
N LEU A 280 -1.14 -18.46 3.42
CA LEU A 280 -1.68 -17.19 3.93
C LEU A 280 -2.02 -16.23 2.78
N LYS A 281 -2.93 -15.29 3.05
CA LYS A 281 -3.21 -14.21 2.11
C LYS A 281 -1.96 -13.35 1.94
N LEU A 282 -1.75 -12.84 0.74
CA LEU A 282 -0.61 -12.00 0.39
C LEU A 282 -1.07 -10.73 -0.33
N ARG A 283 -0.74 -9.57 0.24
CA ARG A 283 -0.93 -8.25 -0.34
C ARG A 283 0.42 -7.69 -0.79
N ARG A 284 0.55 -7.33 -2.07
CA ARG A 284 1.76 -6.66 -2.59
C ARG A 284 1.49 -5.19 -2.89
N MET A 285 2.27 -4.31 -2.27
CA MET A 285 2.21 -2.86 -2.45
C MET A 285 3.52 -2.34 -3.05
N PRO A 286 3.65 -2.28 -4.39
CA PRO A 286 4.88 -1.84 -5.04
C PRO A 286 5.11 -0.33 -4.92
N ALA A 287 6.37 0.07 -5.01
CA ALA A 287 6.77 1.47 -5.02
C ALA A 287 6.74 2.07 -6.45
N PHE A 288 6.13 3.24 -6.60
CA PHE A 288 6.00 3.94 -7.88
C PHE A 288 7.27 4.77 -8.21
N TRP A 289 8.39 4.07 -8.48
CA TRP A 289 9.69 4.71 -8.75
C TRP A 289 9.68 5.66 -9.94
N HIS A 290 8.87 5.38 -10.96
CA HIS A 290 8.73 6.24 -12.14
C HIS A 290 8.09 7.60 -11.81
N ALA A 291 7.16 7.64 -10.85
CA ALA A 291 6.47 8.84 -10.43
C ALA A 291 7.22 9.58 -9.30
N PHE A 292 7.90 8.84 -8.43
CA PHE A 292 8.58 9.39 -7.25
C PHE A 292 10.02 8.87 -7.09
N PRO A 293 10.97 9.24 -7.96
CA PRO A 293 12.30 8.61 -8.01
C PRO A 293 13.08 8.57 -6.69
N ARG A 294 12.87 9.56 -5.81
CA ARG A 294 13.55 9.66 -4.51
C ARG A 294 12.69 9.26 -3.31
N GLN A 295 11.37 9.26 -3.46
CA GLN A 295 10.42 9.12 -2.34
C GLN A 295 9.55 7.88 -2.43
N ALA A 296 9.57 7.15 -3.56
CA ALA A 296 8.66 6.02 -3.81
C ALA A 296 8.68 4.97 -2.69
N GLY A 297 9.86 4.62 -2.17
CA GLY A 297 9.99 3.67 -1.06
C GLY A 297 9.34 4.18 0.24
N HIS A 298 9.48 5.47 0.57
CA HIS A 298 8.85 6.08 1.75
C HIS A 298 7.33 6.16 1.62
N ILE A 299 6.85 6.60 0.45
CA ILE A 299 5.42 6.69 0.13
C ILE A 299 4.77 5.30 0.25
N ARG A 300 5.41 4.28 -0.34
CA ARG A 300 4.99 2.90 -0.24
C ARG A 300 4.98 2.39 1.21
N ASN A 301 6.05 2.65 1.98
CA ASN A 301 6.09 2.23 3.39
C ASN A 301 4.96 2.88 4.20
N ARG A 302 4.64 4.15 3.95
CA ARG A 302 3.51 4.80 4.62
C ARG A 302 2.18 4.15 4.25
N ARG A 303 1.97 3.74 2.99
CA ARG A 303 0.78 3.00 2.59
C ARG A 303 0.68 1.64 3.28
N MET A 304 1.79 0.91 3.34
CA MET A 304 1.87 -0.38 4.05
C MET A 304 1.61 -0.23 5.54
N SER A 305 2.18 0.82 6.17
CA SER A 305 1.97 1.14 7.58
C SER A 305 0.51 1.50 7.84
N TRP A 306 -0.07 2.39 7.03
CA TRP A 306 -1.48 2.75 7.10
C TRP A 306 -2.41 1.54 6.96
N TYR A 307 -2.11 0.60 6.05
CA TYR A 307 -2.93 -0.58 5.82
C TYR A 307 -2.74 -1.67 6.89
N GLY A 308 -1.53 -1.77 7.45
CA GLY A 308 -1.12 -2.81 8.38
C GLY A 308 -1.75 -2.68 9.75
N THR A 309 -1.81 -3.81 10.45
CA THR A 309 -2.21 -3.90 11.86
C THR A 309 -1.03 -4.30 12.74
N HIS A 310 -0.06 -5.02 12.17
CA HIS A 310 1.15 -5.47 12.84
C HIS A 310 2.39 -5.19 11.98
N LEU A 311 3.53 -5.00 12.64
CA LEU A 311 4.85 -5.03 12.00
C LEU A 311 5.72 -6.08 12.69
N VAL A 312 6.23 -7.04 11.91
CA VAL A 312 7.36 -7.88 12.30
C VAL A 312 8.59 -7.43 11.52
N ALA A 313 9.54 -6.80 12.21
CA ALA A 313 10.76 -6.26 11.63
C ALA A 313 11.97 -7.11 12.02
N PHE A 314 12.62 -7.74 11.06
CA PHE A 314 13.92 -8.40 11.22
C PHE A 314 15.02 -7.37 10.93
N TRP A 315 15.54 -6.74 11.99
CA TRP A 315 16.40 -5.57 11.87
C TRP A 315 17.80 -5.82 12.42
N ASP A 316 18.79 -5.58 11.58
CA ASP A 316 20.23 -5.67 11.89
C ASP A 316 20.77 -4.44 12.65
N GLY A 317 19.91 -3.50 13.07
CA GLY A 317 20.30 -2.26 13.74
C GLY A 317 20.77 -1.14 12.81
N HIS A 318 20.95 -1.42 11.51
CA HIS A 318 21.62 -0.48 10.58
C HIS A 318 20.80 -0.18 9.32
N ASP A 319 19.98 -1.13 8.84
CA ASP A 319 19.22 -0.93 7.61
C ASP A 319 18.21 0.21 7.78
N ARG A 320 18.40 1.27 6.98
CA ARG A 320 17.56 2.48 7.03
C ARG A 320 16.13 2.22 6.53
N GLY A 321 15.95 1.25 5.63
CA GLY A 321 14.63 0.90 5.09
C GLY A 321 13.77 0.25 6.16
N THR A 322 14.31 -0.75 6.84
CA THR A 322 13.66 -1.41 7.97
C THR A 322 13.45 -0.44 9.14
N ARG A 323 14.45 0.40 9.48
CA ARG A 323 14.29 1.45 10.49
C ARG A 323 13.12 2.39 10.16
N GLY A 324 13.05 2.89 8.93
CA GLY A 324 11.96 3.77 8.52
C GLY A 324 10.57 3.10 8.59
N MET A 325 10.49 1.79 8.35
CA MET A 325 9.24 1.04 8.56
C MET A 325 8.89 0.90 10.05
N ILE A 326 9.89 0.69 10.93
CA ILE A 326 9.71 0.67 12.39
C ILE A 326 9.21 2.02 12.89
N ASP A 327 9.82 3.11 12.43
CA ASP A 327 9.42 4.47 12.81
C ASP A 327 7.95 4.73 12.40
N LEU A 328 7.59 4.41 11.16
CA LEU A 328 6.21 4.53 10.66
C LEU A 328 5.22 3.64 11.44
N ALA A 329 5.59 2.40 11.77
CA ALA A 329 4.71 1.52 12.53
C ALA A 329 4.44 2.04 13.95
N ASN A 330 5.43 2.65 14.59
CA ASN A 330 5.23 3.33 15.88
C ASN A 330 4.33 4.56 15.71
N GLU A 331 4.60 5.39 14.70
CA GLU A 331 3.77 6.56 14.39
C GLU A 331 2.31 6.18 14.11
N ASP A 332 2.09 5.11 13.34
CA ASP A 332 0.77 4.62 12.92
C ASP A 332 0.13 3.63 13.91
N GLY A 333 0.79 3.29 15.01
CA GLY A 333 0.18 2.55 16.13
C GLY A 333 0.00 1.07 15.85
N LEU A 334 0.87 0.48 15.02
CA LEU A 334 0.87 -0.94 14.72
C LEU A 334 1.42 -1.74 15.90
N SER A 335 0.93 -2.96 16.06
CA SER A 335 1.52 -3.94 16.98
C SER A 335 2.93 -4.33 16.51
N LEU A 336 3.95 -3.78 17.16
CA LEU A 336 5.34 -3.86 16.72
C LEU A 336 6.12 -5.01 17.40
N ARG A 337 6.84 -5.78 16.59
CA ARG A 337 7.87 -6.74 17.03
C ARG A 337 9.15 -6.53 16.23
N VAL A 338 10.23 -6.17 16.91
CA VAL A 338 11.58 -6.06 16.33
C VAL A 338 12.40 -7.26 16.74
N ILE A 339 13.02 -7.93 15.77
CA ILE A 339 13.79 -9.15 15.92
C ILE A 339 15.20 -8.90 15.41
N SER A 340 16.19 -9.18 16.24
CA SER A 340 17.59 -9.22 15.80
C SER A 340 17.84 -10.53 15.04
N PRO A 341 18.21 -10.48 13.74
CA PRO A 341 18.30 -11.64 12.85
C PRO A 341 19.52 -12.56 13.05
#